data_AF-A0A940CPZ5-F1
#
_entry.id   AF-A0A940CPZ5-F1
#
_cell.length_a   1.000
_cell.length_b   1.000
_cell.length_c   1.000
_cell.angle_alpha   90.00
_cell.angle_beta   90.00
_cell.angle_gamma   90.00
#
_symmetry.space_group_name_H-M   'P 1'
#
loop_
_entity.id
_entity.type
_entity.pdbx_description
1 polymer ?
#
loop_
_entity_poly.entity_id
_entity_poly.type
_entity_poly.pdbx_seq_one_letter_code
_entity_poly.pdbx_strand_id
1 'polypeptide(L)'
;MENFPLGAKVQIQAHLKPMTVLDTEKKLAQKTWKRVKTSKKGVVVGVRSVKEGQIHWDYDRRFRPSRHIKVYLVAVAMNRILRVLPADLEECTEEETAQATDIRIPGQLELFTGEN
;
A
#
# COMPACT_ATOMS: atom_id res chain seq x y z
N MET A 1 -14.35 3.63 -12.65
CA MET A 1 -13.09 3.16 -12.02
C MET A 1 -12.38 4.37 -11.49
N GLU A 2 -12.15 4.44 -10.19
CA GLU A 2 -11.36 5.53 -9.60
C GLU A 2 -9.92 5.49 -10.13
N ASN A 3 -9.45 6.66 -10.54
CA ASN A 3 -8.12 6.84 -11.12
C ASN A 3 -7.32 7.78 -10.21
N PHE A 4 -6.44 7.21 -9.39
CA PHE A 4 -5.60 7.99 -8.48
C PHE A 4 -4.38 8.52 -9.25
N PRO A 5 -4.10 9.84 -9.22
CA PRO A 5 -2.94 10.39 -9.90
C PRO A 5 -1.63 9.96 -9.24
N LEU A 6 -0.54 10.00 -10.00
CA LEU A 6 0.80 9.84 -9.43
C LEU A 6 1.06 10.99 -8.43
N GLY A 7 1.60 10.64 -7.27
CA GLY A 7 1.80 11.60 -6.17
C GLY A 7 0.61 11.72 -5.21
N ALA A 8 -0.54 11.12 -5.52
CA ALA A 8 -1.70 11.14 -4.61
C ALA A 8 -1.36 10.49 -3.26
N LYS A 9 -1.70 11.18 -2.16
CA LYS A 9 -1.67 10.63 -0.81
C LYS A 9 -2.94 9.83 -0.58
N VAL A 10 -2.78 8.57 -0.21
CA VAL A 10 -3.88 7.61 -0.10
C VAL A 10 -3.81 6.81 1.20
N GLN A 11 -4.98 6.48 1.72
CA GLN A 11 -5.18 5.50 2.77
C GLN A 11 -5.36 4.12 2.12
N ILE A 12 -4.69 3.10 2.66
CA ILE A 12 -4.70 1.73 2.12
C ILE A 12 -5.49 0.84 3.08
N GLN A 13 -6.59 0.25 2.60
CA GLN A 13 -7.39 -0.70 3.37
C GLN A 13 -6.84 -2.14 3.33
N ALA A 14 -6.26 -2.53 2.19
CA ALA A 14 -5.61 -3.81 2.02
C ALA A 14 -4.55 -3.75 0.91
N HIS A 15 -3.60 -4.67 0.93
CA HIS A 15 -2.62 -4.83 -0.14
C HIS A 15 -2.50 -6.29 -0.56
N LEU A 16 -2.01 -6.51 -1.77
CA LEU A 16 -1.78 -7.82 -2.34
C LEU A 16 -0.39 -8.34 -1.95
N LYS A 17 -0.36 -9.53 -1.36
CA LYS A 17 0.86 -10.33 -1.19
C LYS A 17 0.87 -11.50 -2.17
N PRO A 18 2.01 -11.79 -2.81
CA PRO A 18 2.12 -12.96 -3.66
C PRO A 18 1.98 -14.22 -2.80
N MET A 19 1.20 -15.18 -3.29
CA MET A 19 1.04 -16.49 -2.69
C MET A 19 1.25 -17.56 -3.76
N THR A 20 1.88 -18.67 -3.38
CA THR A 20 2.01 -19.84 -4.25
C THR A 20 1.41 -21.03 -3.53
N VAL A 21 0.44 -21.68 -4.18
CA VAL A 21 -0.18 -22.92 -3.70
C VAL A 21 0.36 -24.05 -4.56
N LEU A 22 0.88 -25.09 -3.92
CA LEU A 22 1.43 -26.26 -4.61
C LEU A 22 0.38 -27.37 -4.61
N ASP A 23 0.15 -27.95 -5.78
CA ASP A 23 -0.60 -29.17 -6.01
C ASP A 23 0.41 -30.24 -6.46
N THR A 24 0.82 -31.08 -5.52
CA THR A 24 1.83 -32.13 -5.75
C THR A 24 1.32 -33.23 -6.65
N GLU A 25 0.02 -33.56 -6.57
CA GLU A 25 -0.61 -34.62 -7.37
C GLU A 25 -0.65 -34.22 -8.84
N LYS A 26 -1.05 -32.98 -9.13
CA LYS A 26 -1.11 -32.43 -10.50
C LYS A 26 0.19 -31.82 -10.97
N LYS A 27 1.24 -31.92 -10.15
CA LYS A 27 2.57 -31.40 -10.46
C LYS A 27 2.54 -29.90 -10.86
N LEU A 28 1.76 -29.11 -10.13
CA LEU A 28 1.38 -27.76 -10.51
C LEU A 28 1.55 -26.79 -9.34
N ALA A 29 2.05 -25.59 -9.63
CA ALA A 29 2.08 -24.48 -8.69
C ALA A 29 1.17 -23.35 -9.19
N GLN A 30 0.17 -22.99 -8.39
CA GLN A 30 -0.72 -21.87 -8.65
C GLN A 30 -0.17 -20.61 -7.99
N LYS A 31 0.18 -19.60 -8.78
CA LYS A 31 0.50 -18.25 -8.30
C LYS A 31 -0.78 -17.42 -8.21
N THR A 32 -1.08 -16.96 -7.02
CA THR A 32 -2.23 -16.08 -6.70
C THR A 32 -1.79 -14.87 -5.90
N TRP A 33 -2.70 -13.93 -5.71
CA TRP A 33 -2.50 -12.78 -4.81
C TRP A 33 -3.50 -12.84 -3.66
N LYS A 34 -2.98 -12.81 -2.43
CA LYS A 34 -3.80 -12.74 -1.23
C LYS A 34 -3.96 -11.27 -0.79
N ARG A 35 -5.21 -10.85 -0.56
CA ARG A 35 -5.50 -9.57 0.11
C ARG A 35 -5.11 -9.64 1.59
N VAL A 36 -4.34 -8.66 2.05
CA VAL A 36 -3.91 -8.50 3.44
C VAL A 36 -4.34 -7.13 3.92
N LYS A 37 -5.23 -7.10 4.92
CA LYS A 37 -5.73 -5.86 5.52
C LYS A 37 -4.58 -5.03 6.10
N THR A 38 -4.70 -3.72 5.97
CA THR A 38 -3.77 -2.74 6.53
C THR A 38 -4.49 -1.41 6.72
N SER A 39 -3.88 -0.48 7.44
CA SER A 39 -4.39 0.88 7.65
C SER A 39 -3.29 1.91 7.39
N LYS A 40 -2.36 1.58 6.48
CA LYS A 40 -1.22 2.44 6.17
C LYS A 40 -1.62 3.55 5.21
N LYS A 41 -1.03 4.72 5.42
CA LYS A 41 -1.02 5.80 4.43
C LYS A 41 0.20 5.66 3.52
N GLY A 42 0.11 6.16 2.31
CA GLY A 42 1.23 6.17 1.37
C GLY A 42 0.98 7.07 0.17
N VAL A 43 1.91 7.04 -0.77
CA VAL A 43 1.87 7.85 -1.99
C VAL A 43 1.83 6.95 -3.22
N VAL A 44 0.92 7.24 -4.15
CA VAL A 44 0.84 6.52 -5.42
C VAL A 44 2.06 6.84 -6.28
N VAL A 45 2.86 5.82 -6.61
CA VAL A 45 4.10 5.96 -7.40
C VAL A 45 4.02 5.27 -8.76
N GLY A 46 2.93 4.55 -9.05
CA GLY A 46 2.79 3.86 -10.33
C GLY A 46 1.54 3.01 -10.44
N VAL A 47 1.29 2.52 -11.65
CA VAL A 47 0.22 1.57 -11.97
C VAL A 47 0.82 0.44 -12.78
N ARG A 48 0.54 -0.82 -12.41
CA ARG A 48 0.99 -2.00 -13.15
C ARG A 48 -0.09 -3.08 -13.23
N SER A 49 0.13 -4.06 -14.10
CA SER A 49 -0.64 -5.30 -14.12
C SER A 49 0.19 -6.42 -13.50
N VAL A 50 -0.37 -7.08 -12.49
CA VAL A 50 0.18 -8.33 -11.95
C VAL A 50 -0.58 -9.52 -12.51
N LYS A 51 0.07 -10.67 -12.57
CA LYS A 51 -0.50 -11.89 -13.16
C LYS A 51 -0.73 -12.95 -12.09
N GLU A 52 -1.85 -13.65 -12.20
CA GLU A 52 -2.08 -14.95 -11.58
C GLU A 52 -1.98 -16.02 -12.67
N GLY A 53 -1.66 -17.25 -12.28
CA GLY A 53 -1.50 -18.33 -13.24
C GLY A 53 -0.80 -19.54 -12.67
N GLN A 54 -0.43 -20.43 -13.57
CA GLN A 54 0.07 -21.76 -13.25
C GLN A 54 1.51 -21.93 -13.68
N ILE A 55 2.25 -22.74 -12.93
CA ILE A 55 3.58 -23.22 -13.30
C ILE A 55 3.55 -24.74 -13.21
N HIS A 56 3.78 -25.42 -14.33
CA HIS A 56 4.00 -26.86 -14.34
C HIS A 56 5.48 -27.13 -14.05
N TRP A 57 5.80 -27.83 -12.98
CA TRP A 57 7.20 -28.08 -12.59
C TRP A 57 7.85 -29.29 -13.29
N ASP A 58 7.07 -30.01 -14.09
CA ASP A 58 7.41 -31.29 -14.75
C ASP A 58 8.00 -31.04 -16.17
N TYR A 59 7.30 -30.26 -16.99
CA TYR A 59 7.58 -30.21 -18.44
C TYR A 59 8.35 -28.98 -18.93
N ASP A 60 8.34 -27.84 -18.21
CA ASP A 60 9.02 -26.62 -18.69
C ASP A 60 9.20 -25.50 -17.65
N ARG A 61 8.66 -25.61 -16.42
CA ARG A 61 8.61 -24.51 -15.43
C ARG A 61 8.09 -23.17 -16.00
N ARG A 62 7.45 -23.17 -17.18
CA ARG A 62 6.91 -21.97 -17.82
C ARG A 62 5.67 -21.52 -17.07
N PHE A 63 5.63 -20.21 -16.81
CA PHE A 63 4.47 -19.57 -16.22
C PHE A 63 3.40 -19.34 -17.29
N ARG A 64 2.22 -19.92 -17.08
CA ARG A 64 1.03 -19.74 -17.91
C ARG A 64 0.08 -18.77 -17.19
N PRO A 65 -0.01 -17.49 -17.61
CA PRO A 65 -0.92 -16.55 -16.98
C PRO A 65 -2.37 -16.91 -17.27
N SER A 66 -3.23 -16.84 -16.25
CA SER A 66 -4.68 -17.06 -16.38
C SER A 66 -5.49 -15.80 -16.08
N ARG A 67 -4.94 -14.87 -15.30
CA ARG A 67 -5.63 -13.63 -14.93
C ARG A 67 -4.66 -12.47 -14.80
N HIS A 68 -5.08 -11.32 -15.27
CA HIS A 68 -4.38 -10.05 -15.13
C HIS A 68 -5.13 -9.14 -14.16
N ILE A 69 -4.42 -8.54 -13.23
CA ILE A 69 -4.98 -7.69 -12.18
C ILE A 69 -4.28 -6.34 -12.24
N LYS A 70 -5.04 -5.28 -12.52
CA LYS A 70 -4.53 -3.90 -12.45
C LYS A 70 -4.37 -3.50 -10.98
N VAL A 71 -3.20 -2.98 -10.63
CA VAL A 71 -2.84 -2.57 -9.28
C VAL A 71 -2.13 -1.22 -9.28
N TYR A 72 -2.29 -0.47 -8.21
CA TYR A 72 -1.46 0.67 -7.89
C TYR A 72 -0.22 0.22 -7.12
N LEU A 73 0.89 0.91 -7.35
CA LEU A 73 2.10 0.84 -6.55
C LEU A 73 2.07 2.01 -5.58
N VAL A 74 2.07 1.72 -4.28
CA VAL A 74 1.99 2.74 -3.23
C VAL A 74 3.21 2.65 -2.32
N ALA A 75 4.00 3.72 -2.28
CA ALA A 75 5.13 3.83 -1.38
C ALA A 75 4.63 4.18 0.03
N VAL A 76 4.93 3.33 1.01
CA VAL A 76 4.55 3.53 2.42
C VAL A 76 5.75 3.81 3.33
N ALA A 77 6.96 3.56 2.85
CA ALA A 77 8.23 3.92 3.46
C ALA A 77 9.31 3.92 2.36
N MET A 78 10.48 4.51 2.64
CA MET A 78 11.57 4.68 1.69
C MET A 78 11.94 3.40 0.91
N ASN A 79 11.89 2.23 1.57
CA ASN A 79 12.22 0.93 0.95
C ASN A 79 11.01 -0.02 0.85
N ARG A 80 9.78 0.51 0.87
CA ARG A 80 8.58 -0.34 0.93
C ARG A 80 7.47 0.15 0.01
N ILE A 81 7.25 -0.60 -1.06
CA ILE A 81 6.16 -0.41 -2.02
C ILE A 81 5.14 -1.54 -1.87
N LEU A 82 3.88 -1.18 -1.72
CA LEU A 82 2.74 -2.10 -1.68
C LEU A 82 2.04 -2.14 -3.04
N ARG A 83 1.50 -3.31 -3.39
CA ARG A 83 0.62 -3.50 -4.54
C ARG A 83 -0.81 -3.46 -4.04
N VAL A 84 -1.60 -2.51 -4.50
CA VAL A 84 -2.93 -2.24 -3.95
C VAL A 84 -3.96 -2.27 -5.06
N LEU A 85 -5.14 -2.87 -4.81
CA LEU A 85 -6.24 -2.83 -5.76
C LEU A 85 -6.89 -1.44 -5.74
N PRO A 86 -7.46 -0.96 -6.86
CA PRO A 86 -8.18 0.32 -6.88
C PRO A 86 -9.23 0.43 -5.78
N ALA A 87 -9.98 -0.64 -5.52
CA ALA A 87 -11.03 -0.69 -4.50
C ALA A 87 -10.51 -0.74 -3.04
N ASP A 88 -9.19 -0.77 -2.81
CA ASP A 88 -8.59 -0.72 -1.46
C ASP A 88 -7.88 0.63 -1.19
N LEU A 89 -8.08 1.62 -2.06
CA LEU A 89 -7.53 2.96 -1.93
C LEU A 89 -8.63 3.97 -1.64
N GLU A 90 -8.30 4.90 -0.74
CA GLU A 90 -9.11 6.08 -0.46
C GLU A 90 -8.19 7.30 -0.47
N GLU A 91 -8.64 8.43 -1.00
CA GLU A 91 -7.87 9.68 -0.94
C GLU A 91 -7.81 10.17 0.50
N CYS A 92 -6.63 10.64 0.93
CA CYS A 92 -6.53 11.37 2.19
C CYS A 92 -6.95 12.83 1.92
N THR A 93 -8.13 13.24 2.38
CA THR A 93 -8.50 14.65 2.41
C THR A 93 -7.63 15.41 3.42
N GLU A 94 -7.20 16.62 3.08
CA GLU A 94 -6.21 17.41 3.84
C GLU A 94 -6.72 17.95 5.19
N GLU A 95 -7.94 17.59 5.60
CA GLU A 95 -8.63 18.11 6.79
C GLU A 95 -8.02 17.61 8.12
N GLU A 96 -7.14 16.60 8.11
CA GLU A 96 -6.44 16.14 9.33
C GLU A 96 -5.21 16.97 9.70
N THR A 97 -4.84 18.01 8.92
CA THR A 97 -3.62 18.80 9.16
C THR A 97 -3.83 20.06 10.01
N ALA A 98 -5.06 20.34 10.48
CA ALA A 98 -5.40 21.59 11.17
C ALA A 98 -5.53 21.50 12.72
N GLN A 99 -5.14 20.38 13.36
CA GLN A 99 -5.29 20.23 14.83
C GLN A 99 -3.99 20.00 15.60
N ALA A 100 -2.82 20.28 15.02
CA ALA A 100 -1.53 20.11 15.69
C ALA A 100 -0.76 21.42 15.95
N THR A 101 -1.43 22.57 16.03
CA THR A 101 -0.80 23.85 16.40
C THR A 101 -1.34 24.51 17.66
N ASP A 102 -2.16 23.81 18.46
CA ASP A 102 -2.47 24.26 19.83
C ASP A 102 -1.49 23.62 20.83
N ILE A 103 -0.19 23.89 20.63
CA ILE A 103 0.84 23.59 21.62
C ILE A 103 0.70 24.63 22.73
N ARG A 104 -0.17 24.38 23.70
CA ARG A 104 -0.09 25.06 25.00
C ARG A 104 1.12 24.50 25.74
N ILE A 105 2.20 25.28 25.80
CA ILE A 105 3.38 24.97 26.62
C ILE A 105 3.00 25.27 28.08
N PRO A 106 2.93 24.27 28.98
CA PRO A 106 2.75 24.53 30.40
C PRO A 106 4.13 24.69 31.04
N GLY A 107 4.49 25.90 31.46
CA GLY A 107 5.65 26.09 32.34
C GLY A 107 6.56 27.31 32.14
N GLN A 108 6.25 28.27 31.27
CA GLN A 108 7.04 29.52 31.25
C GLN A 108 6.56 30.47 32.35
N LEU A 109 7.10 30.25 33.55
CA LEU A 109 7.01 31.15 34.70
C LEU A 109 7.74 32.47 34.40
N GLU A 110 7.11 33.55 34.89
CA GLU A 110 7.57 34.92 34.95
C GLU A 110 9.00 35.06 35.48
N LEU A 111 9.84 35.84 34.79
CA LEU A 111 11.00 36.52 35.37
C LEU A 111 11.43 37.63 34.41
N PHE A 112 10.98 38.87 34.66
CA PHE A 112 11.81 40.08 34.52
C PHE A 112 11.15 41.19 35.33
N THR A 113 11.42 41.19 36.64
CA THR A 113 11.47 42.41 37.44
C THR A 113 12.73 43.20 37.05
N GLY A 114 12.63 44.52 36.99
CA GLY A 114 13.78 45.40 36.78
C GLY A 114 13.37 46.83 36.45
N GLU A 115 13.09 47.61 37.50
CA GLU A 115 12.95 49.07 37.47
C GLU A 115 14.24 49.77 36.98
N ASN A 116 14.10 50.73 36.06
CA ASN A 116 14.44 52.17 36.23
C ASN A 116 14.26 52.92 34.91
#